data_AF-A0AAQ4P7M4-F1
#
_entry.id   AF-A0AAQ4P7M4-F1
#
_cell.length_a   1.000
_cell.length_b   1.000
_cell.length_c   1.000
_cell.angle_alpha   90.00
_cell.angle_beta   90.00
_cell.angle_gamma   90.00
#
_symmetry.space_group_name_H-M   'P 1'
#
loop_
_entity.id
_entity.type
_entity.pdbx_description
1 polymer ?
#
loop_
_entity_poly.entity_id
_entity_poly.type
_entity_poly.pdbx_seq_one_letter_code
_entity_poly.pdbx_strand_id
1 'polypeptide(L)'
;MSGQREMKEKNPWHSPVAIIITVIGVIVIVALVIVAVLQNRPLAQKYKYGIVLDAGSSHTALYIYEWPAEKDNNTGRVEQKHSCKVIGPGISSYASAPQKAGESLKACMKEAEQWVPVKRHPETPLYLGATAGMRLLNIENSAASDKVFEAVGEALQKSPFSYQGARILSGQEEGAFGWVTVNYLDDRLSQGLETTGALDLGGASTQISFVSDQYDGSESPSNAVNFRLYGNDYELYTHSFLCYGKDQAQRLKLAHQTQSGPNAVEDPCQHPGYNTTKKYSVLYDSPCVSNRKPQGAPATFLHTGTGNVKQCQDVVKNIFNFTDCKYSQCSFNGVYQPSLQGPFGAFSAYYFVTSFLNLTDTSVPLEDVRKKLERYCATSWSQIVQEHPGVKEKYLAEYCFSGTYILTLLTEGYNFTSESYSNINFIKKVSRSQSTPSHLEHEHPVCQPIIC
;
A
#
# COMPACT_ATOMS: atom_id res chain seq x y z
N MET A 1 88.51 -66.66 18.09
CA MET A 1 88.08 -65.27 17.80
C MET A 1 86.78 -65.34 17.03
N SER A 2 85.82 -64.57 17.52
CA SER A 2 84.41 -64.54 17.13
C SER A 2 84.22 -64.16 15.66
N GLY A 3 83.35 -64.89 14.98
CA GLY A 3 82.87 -64.57 13.65
C GLY A 3 81.68 -65.43 13.29
N GLN A 4 80.46 -64.92 13.52
CA GLN A 4 79.32 -65.31 12.69
C GLN A 4 78.33 -64.16 12.55
N ARG A 5 78.07 -63.86 11.27
CA ARG A 5 77.12 -62.89 10.72
C ARG A 5 75.71 -63.48 10.74
N GLU A 6 74.77 -62.54 10.94
CA GLU A 6 73.39 -62.46 10.41
C GLU A 6 72.33 -63.51 10.81
N MET A 7 71.17 -63.01 11.26
CA MET A 7 70.00 -62.91 10.37
C MET A 7 68.99 -61.89 10.93
N LYS A 8 68.62 -60.92 10.09
CA LYS A 8 67.59 -59.91 10.35
C LYS A 8 66.28 -60.45 9.79
N GLU A 9 65.43 -60.98 10.66
CA GLU A 9 64.12 -61.52 10.28
C GLU A 9 63.17 -60.36 9.92
N LYS A 10 62.93 -60.14 8.62
CA LYS A 10 61.87 -59.23 8.15
C LYS A 10 60.58 -60.03 8.00
N ASN A 11 59.63 -59.83 8.92
CA ASN A 11 58.27 -60.37 8.81
C ASN A 11 57.57 -59.85 7.54
N PRO A 12 57.25 -60.71 6.55
CA PRO A 12 56.64 -60.27 5.28
C PRO A 12 55.12 -60.10 5.33
N TRP A 13 54.47 -60.40 6.45
CA TRP A 13 53.01 -60.51 6.55
C TRP A 13 52.27 -59.24 7.02
N HIS A 14 52.98 -58.19 7.43
CA HIS A 14 52.35 -56.96 7.91
C HIS A 14 52.08 -55.91 6.82
N SER A 15 52.82 -55.95 5.70
CA SER A 15 52.72 -54.90 4.66
C SER A 15 51.45 -55.00 3.79
N PRO A 16 51.06 -56.17 3.25
CA PRO A 16 49.89 -56.25 2.38
C PRO A 16 48.56 -56.10 3.14
N VAL A 17 48.46 -56.68 4.34
CA VAL A 17 47.25 -56.56 5.19
C VAL A 17 47.04 -55.12 5.65
N ALA A 18 48.10 -54.42 6.04
CA ALA A 18 48.01 -53.00 6.39
C ALA A 18 47.57 -52.14 5.19
N ILE A 19 48.09 -52.42 3.98
CA ILE A 19 47.67 -51.73 2.76
C ILE A 19 46.17 -51.95 2.49
N ILE A 20 45.69 -53.19 2.61
CA ILE A 20 44.26 -53.52 2.40
C ILE A 20 43.37 -52.78 3.42
N ILE A 21 43.73 -52.78 4.71
CA ILE A 21 42.97 -52.07 5.75
C ILE A 21 42.95 -50.56 5.46
N THR A 22 44.07 -50.00 5.01
CA THR A 22 44.17 -48.58 4.69
C THR A 22 43.29 -48.23 3.49
N VAL A 23 43.31 -49.05 2.44
CA VAL A 23 42.45 -48.86 1.25
C VAL A 23 40.97 -48.96 1.60
N ILE A 24 40.57 -49.94 2.42
CA ILE A 24 39.19 -50.07 2.89
C ILE A 24 38.80 -48.85 3.72
N GLY A 25 39.67 -48.38 4.63
CA GLY A 25 39.44 -47.18 5.42
C GLY A 25 39.24 -45.93 4.55
N VAL A 26 40.06 -45.75 3.51
CA VAL A 26 39.92 -44.65 2.55
C VAL A 26 38.60 -44.75 1.78
N ILE A 27 38.21 -45.94 1.32
CA ILE A 27 36.94 -46.15 0.62
C ILE A 27 35.74 -45.80 1.52
N VAL A 28 35.78 -46.22 2.79
CA VAL A 28 34.72 -45.89 3.76
C VAL A 28 34.66 -44.38 4.01
N ILE A 29 35.80 -43.71 4.18
CA ILE A 29 35.85 -42.25 4.36
C ILE A 29 35.30 -41.54 3.11
N VAL A 30 35.71 -41.94 1.91
CA VAL A 30 35.22 -41.37 0.66
C VAL A 30 33.71 -41.58 0.51
N ALA A 31 33.21 -42.77 0.85
CA ALA A 31 31.77 -43.05 0.83
C ALA A 31 31.01 -42.17 1.85
N LEU A 32 31.53 -42.01 3.07
CA LEU A 32 30.94 -41.13 4.08
C LEU A 32 30.96 -39.66 3.65
N VAL A 33 32.04 -39.18 3.03
CA VAL A 33 32.13 -37.83 2.47
C VAL A 33 31.15 -37.65 1.32
N ILE A 34 31.02 -38.62 0.42
CA ILE A 34 30.04 -38.58 -0.67
C ILE A 34 28.61 -38.55 -0.13
N VAL A 35 28.29 -39.39 0.85
CA VAL A 35 26.96 -39.39 1.50
C VAL A 35 26.71 -38.07 2.19
N ALA A 36 27.67 -37.54 2.96
CA ALA A 36 27.56 -36.24 3.61
C ALA A 36 27.36 -35.12 2.59
N VAL A 37 28.10 -35.10 1.48
CA VAL A 37 27.96 -34.11 0.41
C VAL A 37 26.63 -34.25 -0.33
N LEU A 38 26.13 -35.46 -0.56
CA LEU A 38 24.82 -35.71 -1.19
C LEU A 38 23.66 -35.35 -0.26
N GLN A 39 23.79 -35.60 1.04
CA GLN A 39 22.80 -35.25 2.05
C GLN A 39 22.81 -33.75 2.40
N ASN A 40 23.98 -33.10 2.36
CA ASN A 40 24.13 -31.64 2.51
C ASN A 40 23.98 -30.87 1.20
N ARG A 41 23.52 -31.50 0.10
CA ARG A 41 23.08 -30.68 -1.04
C ARG A 41 21.89 -29.85 -0.55
N PRO A 42 21.95 -28.50 -0.65
CA PRO A 42 20.80 -27.70 -0.32
C PRO A 42 19.64 -28.20 -1.18
N LEU A 43 18.58 -28.70 -0.54
CA LEU A 43 17.32 -28.98 -1.21
C LEU A 43 16.96 -27.70 -1.96
N ALA A 44 16.79 -27.78 -3.29
CA ALA A 44 16.40 -26.63 -4.09
C ALA A 44 15.16 -26.02 -3.44
N GLN A 45 15.31 -24.84 -2.83
CA GLN A 45 14.29 -24.26 -1.97
C GLN A 45 13.04 -24.08 -2.82
N LYS A 46 11.97 -24.80 -2.47
CA LYS A 46 10.72 -24.76 -3.21
C LYS A 46 10.03 -23.45 -2.86
N TYR A 47 10.20 -22.44 -3.69
CA TYR A 47 9.43 -21.20 -3.58
C TYR A 47 8.00 -21.39 -4.06
N LYS A 48 7.09 -20.69 -3.39
CA LYS A 48 5.70 -20.48 -3.79
C LYS A 48 5.52 -19.03 -4.22
N TYR A 49 4.52 -18.79 -5.04
CA TYR A 49 4.18 -17.46 -5.54
C TYR A 49 2.74 -17.12 -5.21
N GLY A 50 2.40 -15.85 -5.22
CA GLY A 50 1.03 -15.35 -5.13
C GLY A 50 0.89 -14.05 -5.91
N ILE A 51 -0.26 -13.84 -6.52
CA ILE A 51 -0.56 -12.65 -7.31
C ILE A 51 -1.77 -11.95 -6.71
N VAL A 52 -1.63 -10.65 -6.46
CA VAL A 52 -2.73 -9.80 -6.01
C VAL A 52 -2.85 -8.61 -6.94
N LEU A 53 -4.06 -8.36 -7.42
CA LEU A 53 -4.42 -7.12 -8.08
C LEU A 53 -5.14 -6.22 -7.09
N ASP A 54 -4.53 -5.07 -6.79
CA ASP A 54 -5.16 -3.97 -6.08
C ASP A 54 -5.88 -3.08 -7.09
N ALA A 55 -7.21 -3.15 -7.05
CA ALA A 55 -8.09 -2.38 -7.92
C ALA A 55 -8.62 -1.13 -7.18
N GLY A 56 -7.73 -0.17 -7.03
CA GLY A 56 -8.01 1.17 -6.51
C GLY A 56 -8.95 2.02 -7.38
N SER A 57 -9.45 3.12 -6.82
CA SER A 57 -10.34 4.05 -7.54
C SER A 57 -9.69 4.69 -8.76
N SER A 58 -8.41 5.04 -8.65
CA SER A 58 -7.71 5.87 -9.65
C SER A 58 -6.85 5.02 -10.60
N HIS A 59 -6.48 3.81 -10.21
CA HIS A 59 -5.68 2.87 -11.01
C HIS A 59 -5.80 1.44 -10.46
N THR A 60 -5.33 0.47 -11.24
CA THR A 60 -5.13 -0.91 -10.80
C THR A 60 -3.65 -1.25 -10.86
N ALA A 61 -3.15 -2.01 -9.89
CA ALA A 61 -1.78 -2.51 -9.88
C ALA A 61 -1.76 -4.01 -9.55
N LEU A 62 -0.93 -4.75 -10.27
CA LEU A 62 -0.66 -6.16 -10.04
C LEU A 62 0.65 -6.31 -9.27
N TYR A 63 0.66 -7.18 -8.27
CA TYR A 63 1.83 -7.50 -7.47
C TYR A 63 2.08 -9.00 -7.48
N ILE A 64 3.35 -9.36 -7.63
CA ILE A 64 3.81 -10.75 -7.58
C ILE A 64 4.67 -10.92 -6.33
N TYR A 65 4.27 -11.88 -5.53
CA TYR A 65 4.91 -12.24 -4.28
C TYR A 65 5.54 -13.63 -4.38
N GLU A 66 6.62 -13.83 -3.63
CA GLU A 66 7.34 -15.09 -3.51
C GLU A 66 7.66 -15.37 -2.04
N TRP A 67 7.55 -16.63 -1.61
CA TRP A 67 7.99 -17.06 -0.29
C TRP A 67 8.50 -18.50 -0.30
N PRO A 68 9.40 -18.87 0.63
CA PRO A 68 9.75 -20.26 0.88
C PRO A 68 8.50 -21.09 1.22
N ALA A 69 8.42 -22.35 0.77
CA ALA A 69 7.28 -23.21 1.12
C ALA A 69 7.16 -23.51 2.63
N GLU A 70 8.26 -23.34 3.38
CA GLU A 70 8.30 -23.45 4.84
C GLU A 70 7.72 -22.18 5.50
N LYS A 71 6.93 -22.38 6.56
CA LYS A 71 6.31 -21.29 7.32
C LYS A 71 7.14 -20.99 8.56
N ASP A 72 7.20 -19.71 8.93
CA ASP A 72 7.77 -19.24 10.19
C ASP A 72 6.62 -19.03 11.20
N ASN A 73 6.54 -19.86 12.24
CA ASN A 73 5.45 -19.85 13.23
C ASN A 73 4.03 -19.80 12.63
N ASN A 74 3.75 -20.66 11.65
CA ASN A 74 2.51 -20.73 10.88
C ASN A 74 2.22 -19.54 9.93
N THR A 75 3.11 -18.55 9.85
CA THR A 75 3.03 -17.42 8.92
C THR A 75 4.07 -17.58 7.81
N GLY A 76 3.67 -17.38 6.55
CA GLY A 76 4.63 -17.40 5.44
C GLY A 76 5.42 -16.10 5.38
N ARG A 77 6.74 -16.18 5.15
CA ARG A 77 7.55 -14.98 4.93
C ARG A 77 7.61 -14.61 3.44
N VAL A 78 6.74 -13.69 3.07
CA VAL A 78 6.53 -13.13 1.73
C VAL A 78 7.48 -11.98 1.38
N GLU A 79 7.95 -11.97 0.13
CA GLU A 79 8.69 -10.88 -0.51
C GLU A 79 8.01 -10.49 -1.82
N GLN A 80 7.92 -9.18 -2.13
CA GLN A 80 7.47 -8.73 -3.45
C GLN A 80 8.60 -8.90 -4.46
N LYS A 81 8.34 -9.56 -5.59
CA LYS A 81 9.32 -9.75 -6.67
C LYS A 81 9.08 -8.87 -7.87
N HIS A 82 7.81 -8.57 -8.18
CA HIS A 82 7.45 -7.72 -9.31
C HIS A 82 6.18 -6.93 -9.03
N SER A 83 6.01 -5.83 -9.77
CA SER A 83 4.78 -5.05 -9.79
C SER A 83 4.53 -4.48 -11.19
N CYS A 84 3.28 -4.52 -11.64
CA CYS A 84 2.85 -3.92 -12.90
C CYS A 84 1.69 -2.96 -12.67
N LYS A 85 1.85 -1.71 -13.10
CA LYS A 85 0.76 -0.72 -13.08
C LYS A 85 -0.09 -0.86 -14.33
N VAL A 86 -1.36 -1.19 -14.17
CA VAL A 86 -2.31 -1.29 -15.28
C VAL A 86 -2.48 0.08 -15.94
N ILE A 87 -2.45 0.10 -17.28
CA ILE A 87 -2.69 1.31 -18.05
C ILE A 87 -4.18 1.61 -18.07
N GLY A 88 -4.55 2.77 -17.54
CA GLY A 88 -5.93 3.25 -17.52
C GLY A 88 -6.38 3.68 -16.13
N PRO A 89 -7.67 4.03 -15.99
CA PRO A 89 -8.29 4.29 -14.69
C PRO A 89 -8.51 3.00 -13.89
N GLY A 90 -8.99 3.13 -12.65
CA GLY A 90 -9.47 1.99 -11.86
C GLY A 90 -10.69 1.32 -12.49
N ILE A 91 -10.92 0.05 -12.12
CA ILE A 91 -11.92 -0.80 -12.78
C ILE A 91 -13.36 -0.25 -12.71
N SER A 92 -13.70 0.54 -11.69
CA SER A 92 -15.03 1.15 -11.56
C SER A 92 -15.35 2.15 -12.67
N SER A 93 -14.33 2.72 -13.32
CA SER A 93 -14.52 3.66 -14.45
C SER A 93 -15.04 2.98 -15.71
N TYR A 94 -15.08 1.64 -15.76
CA TYR A 94 -15.60 0.87 -16.88
C TYR A 94 -17.06 0.42 -16.68
N ALA A 95 -17.79 1.01 -15.74
CA ALA A 95 -19.20 0.67 -15.49
C ALA A 95 -20.08 0.66 -16.76
N SER A 96 -19.82 1.58 -17.70
CA SER A 96 -20.54 1.67 -18.98
C SER A 96 -20.00 0.73 -20.07
N ALA A 97 -18.82 0.14 -19.89
CA ALA A 97 -18.20 -0.82 -20.80
C ALA A 97 -17.41 -1.90 -20.04
N PRO A 98 -18.09 -2.79 -19.28
CA PRO A 98 -17.44 -3.70 -18.32
C PRO A 98 -16.36 -4.60 -18.92
N GLN A 99 -16.51 -5.03 -20.17
CA GLN A 99 -15.52 -5.85 -20.88
C GLN A 99 -14.14 -5.17 -20.94
N LYS A 100 -14.09 -3.83 -21.01
CA LYS A 100 -12.82 -3.08 -21.01
C LYS A 100 -12.09 -3.16 -19.67
N ALA A 101 -12.79 -3.41 -18.56
CA ALA A 101 -12.16 -3.65 -17.26
C ALA A 101 -11.27 -4.90 -17.33
N GLY A 102 -11.82 -6.02 -17.79
CA GLY A 102 -11.06 -7.26 -17.99
C GLY A 102 -9.95 -7.12 -19.04
N GLU A 103 -10.20 -6.40 -20.14
CA GLU A 103 -9.18 -6.14 -21.17
C GLU A 103 -7.99 -5.35 -20.65
N SER A 104 -8.23 -4.37 -19.77
CA SER A 104 -7.16 -3.54 -19.20
C SER A 104 -6.10 -4.35 -18.45
N LEU A 105 -6.49 -5.48 -17.84
CA LEU A 105 -5.61 -6.31 -17.03
C LEU A 105 -4.65 -7.18 -17.87
N LYS A 106 -4.97 -7.41 -19.16
CA LYS A 106 -4.27 -8.39 -20.01
C LYS A 106 -2.76 -8.15 -20.11
N ALA A 107 -2.31 -6.89 -20.16
CA ALA A 107 -0.89 -6.56 -20.27
C ALA A 107 -0.11 -7.01 -19.02
N CYS A 108 -0.58 -6.62 -17.83
CA CYS A 108 0.05 -7.01 -16.58
C CYS A 108 -0.06 -8.52 -16.30
N MET A 109 -1.15 -9.18 -16.70
CA MET A 109 -1.27 -10.63 -16.58
C MET A 109 -0.25 -11.37 -17.45
N LYS A 110 0.02 -10.89 -18.66
CA LYS A 110 1.10 -11.45 -19.51
C LYS A 110 2.49 -11.26 -18.89
N GLU A 111 2.75 -10.12 -18.26
CA GLU A 111 3.99 -9.94 -17.50
C GLU A 111 4.09 -10.95 -16.34
N ALA A 112 2.98 -11.19 -15.62
CA ALA A 112 2.97 -12.15 -14.53
C ALA A 112 3.28 -13.58 -14.99
N GLU A 113 2.76 -14.00 -16.15
CA GLU A 113 3.08 -15.30 -16.77
C GLU A 113 4.57 -15.47 -17.08
N GLN A 114 5.27 -14.38 -17.41
CA GLN A 114 6.70 -14.38 -17.68
C GLN A 114 7.54 -14.43 -16.40
N TRP A 115 7.05 -13.80 -15.33
CA TRP A 115 7.75 -13.74 -14.04
C TRP A 115 7.63 -15.03 -13.23
N VAL A 116 6.44 -15.61 -13.16
CA VAL A 116 6.21 -16.83 -12.38
C VAL A 116 6.66 -18.05 -13.21
N PRO A 117 7.45 -18.99 -12.65
CA PRO A 117 7.85 -20.19 -13.38
C PRO A 117 6.64 -21.01 -13.84
N VAL A 118 6.65 -21.51 -15.09
CA VAL A 118 5.52 -22.25 -15.71
C VAL A 118 5.02 -23.41 -14.85
N LYS A 119 5.94 -24.16 -14.21
CA LYS A 119 5.57 -25.28 -13.32
C LYS A 119 4.79 -24.85 -12.07
N ARG A 120 4.83 -23.56 -11.73
CA ARG A 120 4.19 -22.96 -10.57
C ARG A 120 2.88 -22.26 -10.90
N HIS A 121 2.57 -22.02 -12.19
CA HIS A 121 1.34 -21.32 -12.57
C HIS A 121 0.08 -21.95 -11.92
N PRO A 122 -0.16 -23.29 -12.01
CA PRO A 122 -1.41 -23.87 -11.49
C PRO A 122 -1.56 -23.81 -9.97
N GLU A 123 -0.47 -23.65 -9.23
CA GLU A 123 -0.48 -23.55 -7.76
C GLU A 123 -0.38 -22.10 -7.25
N THR A 124 -0.16 -21.14 -8.13
CA THR A 124 -0.01 -19.72 -7.76
C THR A 124 -1.40 -19.10 -7.63
N PRO A 125 -1.88 -18.75 -6.42
CA PRO A 125 -3.17 -18.11 -6.24
C PRO A 125 -3.17 -16.70 -6.82
N LEU A 126 -4.30 -16.34 -7.45
CA LEU A 126 -4.56 -15.06 -8.08
C LEU A 126 -5.81 -14.44 -7.47
N TYR A 127 -5.64 -13.30 -6.81
CA TYR A 127 -6.71 -12.52 -6.18
C TYR A 127 -6.85 -11.14 -6.82
N LEU A 128 -8.07 -10.61 -6.84
CA LEU A 128 -8.31 -9.18 -7.05
C LEU A 128 -9.11 -8.60 -5.88
N GLY A 129 -8.55 -7.59 -5.22
CA GLY A 129 -9.24 -6.81 -4.20
C GLY A 129 -9.53 -5.42 -4.74
N ALA A 130 -10.81 -5.06 -4.84
CA ALA A 130 -11.21 -3.71 -5.22
C ALA A 130 -11.60 -2.88 -3.99
N THR A 131 -11.26 -1.60 -3.98
CA THR A 131 -11.41 -0.73 -2.81
C THR A 131 -12.54 0.29 -2.99
N ALA A 132 -12.39 1.51 -2.45
CA ALA A 132 -13.43 2.54 -2.42
C ALA A 132 -14.05 2.88 -3.78
N GLY A 133 -13.30 2.76 -4.89
CA GLY A 133 -13.84 3.01 -6.24
C GLY A 133 -15.00 2.07 -6.59
N MET A 134 -14.86 0.78 -6.29
CA MET A 134 -15.94 -0.19 -6.48
C MET A 134 -16.99 -0.12 -5.38
N ARG A 135 -16.64 0.28 -4.14
CA ARG A 135 -17.64 0.59 -3.10
C ARG A 135 -18.60 1.68 -3.57
N LEU A 136 -18.07 2.77 -4.15
CA LEU A 136 -18.89 3.85 -4.71
C LEU A 136 -19.75 3.38 -5.88
N LEU A 137 -19.17 2.64 -6.83
CA LEU A 137 -19.95 2.10 -7.96
C LEU A 137 -21.08 1.16 -7.47
N ASN A 138 -20.82 0.33 -6.46
CA ASN A 138 -21.83 -0.57 -5.91
C ASN A 138 -22.97 0.17 -5.20
N ILE A 139 -22.67 1.28 -4.53
CA ILE A 139 -23.69 2.17 -3.93
C ILE A 139 -24.53 2.85 -5.03
N GLU A 140 -23.89 3.27 -6.11
CA GLU A 140 -24.56 3.95 -7.22
C GLU A 140 -25.41 3.00 -8.07
N ASN A 141 -24.83 1.86 -8.43
CA ASN A 141 -25.40 0.88 -9.34
C ASN A 141 -24.74 -0.50 -9.12
N SER A 142 -25.31 -1.28 -8.20
CA SER A 142 -24.83 -2.64 -7.90
C SER A 142 -24.78 -3.56 -9.12
N ALA A 143 -25.78 -3.49 -10.01
CA ALA A 143 -25.80 -4.30 -11.23
C ALA A 143 -24.65 -3.96 -12.20
N ALA A 144 -24.22 -2.69 -12.27
CA ALA A 144 -23.04 -2.31 -13.04
C ALA A 144 -21.75 -2.79 -12.36
N SER A 145 -21.68 -2.71 -11.03
CA SER A 145 -20.57 -3.28 -10.24
C SER A 145 -20.41 -4.78 -10.51
N ASP A 146 -21.50 -5.55 -10.47
CA ASP A 146 -21.51 -6.99 -10.73
C ASP A 146 -21.00 -7.32 -12.14
N LYS A 147 -21.45 -6.58 -13.16
CA LYS A 147 -20.97 -6.76 -14.54
C LYS A 147 -19.47 -6.47 -14.70
N VAL A 148 -18.94 -5.50 -13.96
CA VAL A 148 -17.49 -5.23 -13.94
C VAL A 148 -16.74 -6.41 -13.33
N PHE A 149 -17.22 -6.97 -12.22
CA PHE A 149 -16.61 -8.16 -11.62
C PHE A 149 -16.73 -9.42 -12.48
N GLU A 150 -17.85 -9.60 -13.18
CA GLU A 150 -18.02 -10.69 -14.16
C GLU A 150 -16.96 -10.60 -15.25
N ALA A 151 -16.82 -9.44 -15.90
CA ALA A 151 -15.82 -9.24 -16.96
C ALA A 151 -14.37 -9.38 -16.48
N VAL A 152 -14.08 -8.91 -15.26
CA VAL A 152 -12.77 -9.08 -14.61
C VAL A 152 -12.51 -10.55 -14.29
N GLY A 153 -13.49 -11.25 -13.71
CA GLY A 153 -13.40 -12.67 -13.38
C GLY A 153 -13.14 -13.52 -14.62
N GLU A 154 -13.90 -13.29 -15.70
CA GLU A 154 -13.68 -13.95 -16.99
C GLU A 154 -12.28 -13.71 -17.57
N ALA A 155 -11.73 -12.50 -17.40
CA ALA A 155 -10.39 -12.18 -17.88
C ALA A 155 -9.30 -12.87 -17.05
N LEU A 156 -9.44 -12.91 -15.72
CA LEU A 156 -8.47 -13.51 -14.81
C LEU A 156 -8.50 -15.05 -14.88
N GLN A 157 -9.67 -15.66 -15.05
CA GLN A 157 -9.83 -17.12 -15.22
C GLN A 157 -9.19 -17.66 -16.51
N LYS A 158 -8.94 -16.81 -17.51
CA LYS A 158 -8.23 -17.20 -18.74
C LYS A 158 -6.72 -17.31 -18.56
N SER A 159 -6.18 -16.83 -17.44
CA SER A 159 -4.76 -16.95 -17.12
C SER A 159 -4.42 -18.37 -16.63
N PRO A 160 -3.14 -18.79 -16.67
CA PRO A 160 -2.74 -20.13 -16.19
C PRO A 160 -2.67 -20.22 -14.65
N PHE A 161 -2.99 -19.15 -13.93
CA PHE A 161 -2.93 -19.06 -12.48
C PHE A 161 -4.18 -19.60 -11.80
N SER A 162 -4.06 -19.96 -10.52
CA SER A 162 -5.18 -20.44 -9.72
C SER A 162 -6.06 -19.26 -9.28
N TYR A 163 -7.09 -18.94 -10.05
CA TYR A 163 -8.02 -17.85 -9.72
C TYR A 163 -8.80 -18.14 -8.43
N GLN A 164 -8.64 -17.28 -7.43
CA GLN A 164 -9.27 -17.42 -6.12
C GLN A 164 -10.47 -16.49 -5.92
N GLY A 165 -10.67 -15.52 -6.81
CA GLY A 165 -11.80 -14.60 -6.75
C GLY A 165 -11.41 -13.14 -6.91
N ALA A 166 -12.43 -12.33 -7.24
CA ALA A 166 -12.39 -10.89 -7.30
C ALA A 166 -13.52 -10.36 -6.42
N ARG A 167 -13.23 -9.47 -5.48
CA ARG A 167 -14.23 -8.93 -4.55
C ARG A 167 -13.95 -7.49 -4.14
N ILE A 168 -14.97 -6.84 -3.60
CA ILE A 168 -14.83 -5.55 -2.91
C ILE A 168 -14.32 -5.82 -1.48
N LEU A 169 -13.24 -5.14 -1.09
CA LEU A 169 -12.78 -5.11 0.30
C LEU A 169 -13.64 -4.14 1.10
N SER A 170 -14.00 -4.54 2.33
CA SER A 170 -14.51 -3.59 3.32
C SER A 170 -13.43 -2.56 3.67
N GLY A 171 -13.87 -1.42 4.18
CA GLY A 171 -12.94 -0.37 4.60
C GLY A 171 -12.01 -0.81 5.73
N GLN A 172 -12.53 -1.64 6.64
CA GLN A 172 -11.78 -2.23 7.75
C GLN A 172 -10.72 -3.21 7.25
N GLU A 173 -11.05 -4.10 6.31
CA GLU A 173 -10.08 -5.01 5.69
C GLU A 173 -8.95 -4.24 5.00
N GLU A 174 -9.29 -3.21 4.22
CA GLU A 174 -8.30 -2.38 3.51
C GLU A 174 -7.33 -1.69 4.48
N GLY A 175 -7.85 -1.06 5.54
CA GLY A 175 -6.99 -0.43 6.56
C GLY A 175 -6.16 -1.45 7.34
N ALA A 176 -6.74 -2.60 7.68
CA ALA A 176 -6.06 -3.61 8.46
C ALA A 176 -4.96 -4.34 7.68
N PHE A 177 -5.19 -4.70 6.40
CA PHE A 177 -4.10 -5.20 5.55
C PHE A 177 -3.02 -4.14 5.35
N GLY A 178 -3.44 -2.87 5.25
CA GLY A 178 -2.60 -1.68 5.41
C GLY A 178 -1.58 -1.77 6.56
N TRP A 179 -2.13 -1.97 7.75
CA TRP A 179 -1.39 -2.08 9.00
C TRP A 179 -0.51 -3.33 9.07
N VAL A 180 -1.01 -4.48 8.58
CA VAL A 180 -0.23 -5.72 8.53
C VAL A 180 1.01 -5.50 7.67
N THR A 181 0.89 -4.92 6.47
CA THR A 181 2.08 -4.71 5.63
C THR A 181 3.14 -3.84 6.31
N VAL A 182 2.72 -2.72 6.92
CA VAL A 182 3.65 -1.78 7.57
C VAL A 182 4.45 -2.48 8.68
N ASN A 183 3.81 -3.38 9.45
CA ASN A 183 4.45 -4.05 10.58
C ASN A 183 5.15 -5.36 10.21
N TYR A 184 4.72 -6.02 9.14
CA TYR A 184 5.26 -7.29 8.67
C TYR A 184 6.71 -7.15 8.21
N LEU A 185 7.05 -6.06 7.50
CA LEU A 185 8.40 -5.89 6.95
C LEU A 185 9.44 -5.33 7.91
N ASP A 186 8.99 -4.69 9.00
CA ASP A 186 9.84 -4.24 10.09
C ASP A 186 10.11 -5.35 11.12
N ASP A 187 9.63 -6.58 10.87
CA ASP A 187 9.77 -7.75 11.77
C ASP A 187 9.15 -7.50 13.17
N ARG A 188 8.28 -6.49 13.30
CA ARG A 188 7.63 -6.12 14.57
C ARG A 188 6.60 -7.15 15.02
N LEU A 189 5.89 -7.76 14.06
CA LEU A 189 4.85 -8.75 14.32
C LEU A 189 5.41 -10.06 14.88
N SER A 190 6.61 -10.47 14.45
CA SER A 190 7.27 -11.69 14.92
C SER A 190 7.90 -11.50 16.31
N GLN A 191 8.35 -10.29 16.62
CA GLN A 191 9.04 -9.94 17.86
C GLN A 191 8.09 -9.48 18.99
N GLY A 192 6.79 -9.30 18.71
CA GLY A 192 5.82 -8.81 19.68
C GLY A 192 6.12 -7.38 20.15
N LEU A 193 6.76 -6.58 19.29
CA LEU A 193 7.14 -5.19 19.59
C LEU A 193 5.96 -4.25 19.40
N GLU A 194 6.11 -3.03 19.94
CA GLU A 194 5.22 -1.91 19.63
C GLU A 194 5.10 -1.74 18.11
N THR A 195 3.86 -1.72 17.63
CA THR A 195 3.53 -1.68 16.22
C THR A 195 3.39 -0.25 15.70
N THR A 196 3.66 -0.05 14.43
CA THR A 196 3.46 1.22 13.72
C THR A 196 2.03 1.30 13.19
N GLY A 197 1.32 2.39 13.45
CA GLY A 197 0.02 2.66 12.85
C GLY A 197 0.12 2.84 11.33
N ALA A 198 -0.98 2.64 10.61
CA ALA A 198 -1.06 2.81 9.16
C ALA A 198 -2.03 3.94 8.80
N LEU A 199 -1.57 4.82 7.91
CA LEU A 199 -2.37 5.87 7.28
C LEU A 199 -2.33 5.66 5.76
N ASP A 200 -3.49 5.34 5.18
CA ASP A 200 -3.63 5.16 3.74
C ASP A 200 -4.51 6.26 3.16
N LEU A 201 -4.06 6.90 2.08
CA LEU A 201 -4.87 7.88 1.35
C LEU A 201 -4.97 7.47 -0.12
N GLY A 202 -6.19 7.05 -0.49
CA GLY A 202 -6.58 6.78 -1.86
C GLY A 202 -7.25 7.97 -2.55
N GLY A 203 -7.78 7.72 -3.74
CA GLY A 203 -8.59 8.70 -4.47
C GLY A 203 -10.03 8.83 -3.91
N ALA A 204 -10.60 7.73 -3.39
CA ALA A 204 -11.99 7.69 -2.95
C ALA A 204 -12.22 7.44 -1.45
N SER A 205 -11.22 6.96 -0.71
CA SER A 205 -11.26 6.86 0.76
C SER A 205 -9.89 7.16 1.38
N THR A 206 -9.89 7.32 2.69
CA THR A 206 -8.69 7.35 3.54
C THR A 206 -8.91 6.44 4.73
N GLN A 207 -7.83 5.84 5.24
CA GLN A 207 -7.86 4.86 6.32
C GLN A 207 -6.87 5.26 7.41
N ILE A 208 -7.25 4.95 8.64
CA ILE A 208 -6.37 5.00 9.81
C ILE A 208 -6.53 3.69 10.58
N SER A 209 -5.41 3.05 10.90
CA SER A 209 -5.41 1.76 11.61
C SER A 209 -4.24 1.67 12.58
N PHE A 210 -4.50 1.40 13.86
CA PHE A 210 -3.45 1.31 14.88
C PHE A 210 -3.94 0.56 16.13
N VAL A 211 -2.98 0.07 16.91
CA VAL A 211 -3.23 -0.52 18.24
C VAL A 211 -3.09 0.60 19.27
N SER A 212 -4.01 0.66 20.23
CA SER A 212 -4.00 1.66 21.31
C SER A 212 -4.45 1.00 22.61
N ASP A 213 -3.72 1.23 23.70
CA ASP A 213 -4.04 0.68 25.02
C ASP A 213 -5.36 1.23 25.59
N GLN A 214 -5.84 2.37 25.07
CA GLN A 214 -7.12 2.97 25.43
C GLN A 214 -8.30 2.43 24.63
N TYR A 215 -8.06 1.50 23.70
CA TYR A 215 -9.10 0.94 22.85
C TYR A 215 -9.39 -0.51 23.23
N ASP A 216 -10.59 -0.76 23.75
CA ASP A 216 -11.10 -2.09 24.13
C ASP A 216 -12.29 -2.52 23.26
N GLY A 217 -12.50 -1.83 22.13
CA GLY A 217 -13.62 -2.05 21.23
C GLY A 217 -14.99 -1.61 21.76
N SER A 218 -15.14 -1.16 23.01
CA SER A 218 -16.46 -0.95 23.64
C SER A 218 -17.25 0.22 23.03
N GLU A 219 -16.59 1.35 22.77
CA GLU A 219 -17.24 2.54 22.18
C GLU A 219 -17.55 2.35 20.69
N SER A 220 -16.72 1.59 19.97
CA SER A 220 -16.89 1.38 18.53
C SER A 220 -16.55 -0.06 18.09
N PRO A 221 -17.39 -1.05 18.43
CA PRO A 221 -17.11 -2.45 18.10
C PRO A 221 -16.97 -2.70 16.58
N SER A 222 -17.63 -1.90 15.75
CA SER A 222 -17.53 -1.95 14.28
C SER A 222 -16.18 -1.48 13.72
N ASN A 223 -15.34 -0.89 14.56
CA ASN A 223 -13.99 -0.44 14.23
C ASN A 223 -12.90 -1.35 14.80
N ALA A 224 -13.27 -2.39 15.55
CA ALA A 224 -12.34 -3.39 16.05
C ALA A 224 -12.13 -4.47 15.00
N VAL A 225 -10.87 -4.79 14.72
CA VAL A 225 -10.50 -5.98 13.94
C VAL A 225 -9.44 -6.76 14.70
N ASN A 226 -9.75 -8.03 14.95
CA ASN A 226 -8.90 -8.91 15.72
C ASN A 226 -8.07 -9.81 14.80
N PHE A 227 -6.77 -9.82 15.02
CA PHE A 227 -5.82 -10.67 14.30
C PHE A 227 -5.05 -11.57 15.25
N ARG A 228 -4.69 -12.75 14.76
CA ARG A 228 -3.62 -13.54 15.36
C ARG A 228 -2.49 -13.72 14.35
N LEU A 229 -1.37 -13.03 14.57
CA LEU A 229 -0.21 -13.03 13.68
C LEU A 229 1.02 -13.46 14.46
N TYR A 230 1.76 -14.44 13.93
CA TYR A 230 2.97 -14.99 14.59
C TYR A 230 2.75 -15.47 16.03
N GLY A 231 1.54 -15.89 16.36
CA GLY A 231 1.16 -16.36 17.70
C GLY A 231 0.66 -15.27 18.65
N ASN A 232 0.81 -14.00 18.30
CA ASN A 232 0.35 -12.83 19.06
C ASN A 232 -1.06 -12.40 18.63
N ASP A 233 -1.88 -12.04 19.60
CA ASP A 233 -3.22 -11.48 19.36
C ASP A 233 -3.14 -9.96 19.34
N TYR A 234 -3.79 -9.35 18.34
CA TYR A 234 -3.85 -7.90 18.15
C TYR A 234 -5.31 -7.46 18.04
N GLU A 235 -5.70 -6.50 18.86
CA GLU A 235 -6.97 -5.77 18.72
C GLU A 235 -6.70 -4.42 18.07
N LEU A 236 -7.04 -4.33 16.78
CA LEU A 236 -6.76 -3.17 15.94
C LEU A 236 -7.96 -2.24 15.90
N TYR A 237 -7.78 -0.95 16.21
CA TYR A 237 -8.72 0.08 15.77
C TYR A 237 -8.48 0.35 14.28
N THR A 238 -9.52 0.29 13.46
CA THR A 238 -9.47 0.63 12.04
C THR A 238 -10.74 1.33 11.57
N HIS A 239 -10.57 2.43 10.83
CA HIS A 239 -11.67 3.14 10.20
C HIS A 239 -11.32 3.55 8.77
N SER A 240 -12.29 3.46 7.87
CA SER A 240 -12.19 3.94 6.49
C SER A 240 -13.23 5.01 6.21
N PHE A 241 -12.77 6.22 5.92
CA PHE A 241 -13.62 7.35 5.57
C PHE A 241 -13.87 7.34 4.07
N LEU A 242 -14.95 6.68 3.64
CA LEU A 242 -15.40 6.73 2.25
C LEU A 242 -15.76 8.18 1.88
N CYS A 243 -15.48 8.58 0.63
CA CYS A 243 -15.57 9.94 0.11
C CYS A 243 -14.50 10.92 0.61
N TYR A 244 -13.60 10.51 1.52
CA TYR A 244 -12.48 11.31 2.02
C TYR A 244 -11.13 10.89 1.43
N GLY A 245 -11.14 10.15 0.32
CA GLY A 245 -9.97 10.10 -0.55
C GLY A 245 -9.79 11.42 -1.29
N LYS A 246 -8.56 11.76 -1.68
CA LYS A 246 -8.24 13.12 -2.17
C LYS A 246 -9.09 13.57 -3.39
N ASP A 247 -9.45 12.65 -4.29
CA ASP A 247 -10.21 12.98 -5.51
C ASP A 247 -11.67 13.29 -5.16
N GLN A 248 -12.26 12.52 -4.22
CA GLN A 248 -13.62 12.75 -3.74
C GLN A 248 -13.71 13.93 -2.77
N ALA A 249 -12.68 14.17 -1.95
CA ALA A 249 -12.57 15.35 -1.10
C ALA A 249 -12.52 16.64 -1.94
N GLN A 250 -11.78 16.63 -3.06
CA GLN A 250 -11.76 17.76 -4.01
C GLN A 250 -13.16 18.02 -4.59
N ARG A 251 -13.91 16.96 -4.93
CA ARG A 251 -15.29 17.07 -5.39
C ARG A 251 -16.22 17.58 -4.31
N LEU A 252 -16.12 17.09 -3.07
CA LEU A 252 -16.89 17.58 -1.92
C LEU A 252 -16.66 19.07 -1.71
N LYS A 253 -15.39 19.50 -1.66
CA LYS A 253 -15.02 20.91 -1.47
C LYS A 253 -15.59 21.78 -2.58
N LEU A 254 -15.41 21.37 -3.84
CA LEU A 254 -15.93 22.15 -4.97
C LEU A 254 -17.46 22.16 -5.00
N ALA A 255 -18.11 21.04 -4.64
CA ALA A 255 -19.56 20.96 -4.50
C ALA A 255 -20.11 21.88 -3.40
N HIS A 256 -19.35 22.13 -2.32
CA HIS A 256 -19.68 23.16 -1.32
C HIS A 256 -19.59 24.58 -1.89
N GLN A 257 -18.58 24.86 -2.71
CA GLN A 257 -18.41 26.17 -3.34
C GLN A 257 -19.43 26.43 -4.47
N THR A 258 -19.96 25.38 -5.09
CA THR A 258 -20.91 25.48 -6.20
C THR A 258 -22.37 25.27 -5.81
N GLN A 259 -22.73 25.26 -4.51
CA GLN A 259 -24.11 24.96 -4.07
C GLN A 259 -25.17 25.93 -4.61
N SER A 260 -24.79 27.17 -4.95
CA SER A 260 -25.69 28.17 -5.54
C SER A 260 -25.78 28.10 -7.08
N GLY A 261 -25.07 27.16 -7.72
CA GLY A 261 -24.98 27.06 -9.17
C GLY A 261 -24.28 28.26 -9.85
N PRO A 262 -23.16 28.81 -9.32
CA PRO A 262 -22.52 29.98 -9.92
C PRO A 262 -21.93 29.68 -11.30
N ASN A 263 -21.81 30.74 -12.11
CA ASN A 263 -21.11 30.69 -13.41
C ASN A 263 -19.58 30.73 -13.26
N ALA A 264 -19.06 31.16 -12.11
CA ALA A 264 -17.64 31.24 -11.82
C ALA A 264 -17.36 30.91 -10.35
N VAL A 265 -16.25 30.23 -10.08
CA VAL A 265 -15.77 29.89 -8.74
C VAL A 265 -14.29 30.25 -8.64
N GLU A 266 -13.98 31.11 -7.68
CA GLU A 266 -12.62 31.37 -7.24
C GLU A 266 -12.22 30.36 -6.17
N ASP A 267 -11.11 29.67 -6.39
CA ASP A 267 -10.65 28.56 -5.57
C ASP A 267 -9.26 28.86 -4.99
N PRO A 268 -9.16 29.08 -3.67
CA PRO A 268 -7.89 29.34 -3.01
C PRO A 268 -6.95 28.14 -3.03
N CYS A 269 -7.46 26.94 -3.31
CA CYS A 269 -6.68 25.71 -3.42
C CYS A 269 -6.07 25.46 -4.81
N GLN A 270 -6.28 26.38 -5.76
CA GLN A 270 -5.65 26.36 -7.08
C GLN A 270 -4.69 27.54 -7.23
N HIS A 271 -3.61 27.33 -7.99
CA HIS A 271 -2.57 28.34 -8.22
C HIS A 271 -3.10 29.63 -8.85
N PRO A 272 -2.55 30.81 -8.53
CA PRO A 272 -2.92 32.07 -9.16
C PRO A 272 -2.75 31.99 -10.69
N GLY A 273 -3.77 32.43 -11.42
CA GLY A 273 -3.77 32.37 -12.90
C GLY A 273 -4.15 31.00 -13.47
N TYR A 274 -4.40 29.98 -12.64
CA TYR A 274 -5.08 28.77 -13.10
C TYR A 274 -6.49 29.13 -13.55
N ASN A 275 -6.88 28.68 -14.75
CA ASN A 275 -8.19 28.97 -15.32
C ASN A 275 -8.66 27.79 -16.18
N THR A 276 -9.81 27.21 -15.85
CA THR A 276 -10.41 26.12 -16.63
C THR A 276 -11.93 26.19 -16.59
N THR A 277 -12.59 25.60 -17.59
CA THR A 277 -14.05 25.42 -17.58
C THR A 277 -14.39 24.01 -17.11
N LYS A 278 -15.17 23.90 -16.02
CA LYS A 278 -15.64 22.60 -15.48
C LYS A 278 -17.12 22.40 -15.76
N LYS A 279 -17.53 21.14 -15.92
CA LYS A 279 -18.93 20.75 -16.11
C LYS A 279 -19.56 20.36 -14.77
N TYR A 280 -20.75 20.89 -14.48
CA TYR A 280 -21.54 20.45 -13.32
C TYR A 280 -21.87 18.95 -13.41
N SER A 281 -22.15 18.44 -14.61
CA SER A 281 -22.44 17.02 -14.80
C SER A 281 -21.30 16.12 -14.33
N VAL A 282 -20.03 16.53 -14.51
CA VAL A 282 -18.86 15.72 -14.11
C VAL A 282 -18.53 15.89 -12.63
N LEU A 283 -18.68 17.11 -12.10
CA LEU A 283 -18.45 17.36 -10.67
C LEU A 283 -19.39 16.51 -9.80
N TYR A 284 -20.67 16.47 -10.17
CA TYR A 284 -21.72 15.81 -9.40
C TYR A 284 -21.96 14.34 -9.80
N ASP A 285 -21.13 13.76 -10.68
CA ASP A 285 -21.14 12.34 -11.10
C ASP A 285 -20.38 11.47 -10.10
N SER A 286 -20.82 11.48 -8.84
CA SER A 286 -20.33 10.60 -7.77
C SER A 286 -21.35 10.55 -6.64
N PRO A 287 -21.57 9.37 -6.01
CA PRO A 287 -22.42 9.25 -4.83
C PRO A 287 -22.02 10.18 -3.67
N CYS A 288 -20.76 10.62 -3.62
CA CYS A 288 -20.27 11.53 -2.57
C CYS A 288 -20.87 12.94 -2.65
N VAL A 289 -21.38 13.34 -3.81
CA VAL A 289 -21.84 14.71 -4.05
C VAL A 289 -23.13 14.81 -4.87
N SER A 290 -23.61 13.73 -5.49
CA SER A 290 -24.73 13.74 -6.45
C SER A 290 -26.01 14.37 -5.89
N ASN A 291 -26.29 14.16 -4.61
CA ASN A 291 -27.43 14.74 -3.90
C ASN A 291 -27.30 16.25 -3.61
N ARG A 292 -26.14 16.85 -3.87
CA ARG A 292 -25.85 18.28 -3.61
C ARG A 292 -25.92 19.14 -4.88
N LYS A 293 -26.36 18.58 -6.01
CA LYS A 293 -26.39 19.29 -7.30
C LYS A 293 -27.43 20.43 -7.25
N PRO A 294 -27.05 21.69 -7.50
CA PRO A 294 -27.99 22.80 -7.54
C PRO A 294 -29.05 22.62 -8.64
N GLN A 295 -30.29 22.97 -8.31
CA GLN A 295 -31.35 23.06 -9.31
C GLN A 295 -31.10 24.28 -10.21
N GLY A 296 -31.27 24.09 -11.53
CA GLY A 296 -31.06 25.17 -12.49
C GLY A 296 -29.61 25.57 -12.73
N ALA A 297 -28.64 24.78 -12.26
CA ALA A 297 -27.23 25.03 -12.51
C ALA A 297 -26.92 25.13 -14.02
N PRO A 298 -26.02 26.03 -14.43
CA PRO A 298 -25.55 26.06 -15.82
C PRO A 298 -24.84 24.73 -16.17
N ALA A 299 -24.64 24.48 -17.47
CA ALA A 299 -23.90 23.29 -17.90
C ALA A 299 -22.44 23.29 -17.37
N THR A 300 -21.86 24.48 -17.28
CA THR A 300 -20.46 24.71 -16.93
C THR A 300 -20.28 25.91 -16.02
N PHE A 301 -19.14 25.95 -15.32
CA PHE A 301 -18.65 27.13 -14.61
C PHE A 301 -17.16 27.34 -14.89
N LEU A 302 -16.74 28.60 -14.80
CA LEU A 302 -15.35 29.00 -14.82
C LEU A 302 -14.71 28.71 -13.45
N HIS A 303 -13.58 28.01 -13.42
CA HIS A 303 -12.86 27.68 -12.20
C HIS A 303 -11.50 28.36 -12.24
N THR A 304 -11.30 29.33 -11.35
CA THR A 304 -10.09 30.16 -11.29
C THR A 304 -9.35 29.96 -9.98
N GLY A 305 -8.02 29.97 -10.02
CA GLY A 305 -7.18 29.83 -8.83
C GLY A 305 -6.74 31.16 -8.25
N THR A 306 -6.72 31.26 -6.92
CA THR A 306 -6.24 32.45 -6.18
C THR A 306 -5.03 32.19 -5.29
N GLY A 307 -4.68 30.92 -5.03
CA GLY A 307 -3.41 30.52 -4.41
C GLY A 307 -3.21 30.98 -2.97
N ASN A 308 -4.16 30.73 -2.08
CA ASN A 308 -4.09 31.14 -0.68
C ASN A 308 -4.29 29.94 0.25
N VAL A 309 -3.24 29.46 0.92
CA VAL A 309 -3.32 28.23 1.75
C VAL A 309 -4.26 28.37 2.92
N LYS A 310 -4.32 29.55 3.55
CA LYS A 310 -5.16 29.76 4.74
C LYS A 310 -6.64 29.70 4.36
N GLN A 311 -7.03 30.41 3.30
CA GLN A 311 -8.38 30.30 2.74
C GLN A 311 -8.66 28.91 2.14
N CYS A 312 -7.65 28.25 1.56
CA CYS A 312 -7.78 26.87 1.10
C CYS A 312 -8.10 25.93 2.26
N GLN A 313 -7.40 26.08 3.40
CA GLN A 313 -7.68 25.31 4.60
C GLN A 313 -9.10 25.58 5.10
N ASP A 314 -9.57 26.83 5.11
CA ASP A 314 -10.94 27.17 5.49
C ASP A 314 -12.00 26.49 4.60
N VAL A 315 -11.81 26.49 3.27
CA VAL A 315 -12.76 25.80 2.37
C VAL A 315 -12.66 24.27 2.46
N VAL A 316 -11.47 23.73 2.75
CA VAL A 316 -11.27 22.30 3.00
C VAL A 316 -11.99 21.89 4.29
N LYS A 317 -11.90 22.67 5.37
CA LYS A 317 -12.59 22.37 6.64
C LYS A 317 -14.09 22.22 6.49
N ASN A 318 -14.71 22.92 5.55
CA ASN A 318 -16.16 22.86 5.32
C ASN A 318 -16.66 21.47 4.90
N ILE A 319 -15.78 20.56 4.47
CA ILE A 319 -16.18 19.19 4.12
C ILE A 319 -16.14 18.25 5.32
N PHE A 320 -15.69 18.70 6.49
CA PHE A 320 -15.61 17.95 7.74
C PHE A 320 -16.60 18.52 8.76
N ASN A 321 -17.12 17.67 9.64
CA ASN A 321 -17.81 18.08 10.85
C ASN A 321 -16.98 17.69 12.08
N PHE A 322 -16.34 18.67 12.71
CA PHE A 322 -15.54 18.46 13.92
C PHE A 322 -16.33 18.66 15.23
N THR A 323 -17.61 19.02 15.14
CA THR A 323 -18.43 19.39 16.31
C THR A 323 -19.34 18.27 16.80
N ASP A 324 -19.75 17.36 15.91
CA ASP A 324 -20.57 16.22 16.28
C ASP A 324 -19.68 15.09 16.81
N CYS A 325 -19.81 14.76 18.10
CA CYS A 325 -19.17 13.61 18.70
C CYS A 325 -20.03 13.07 19.86
N LYS A 326 -20.42 11.80 19.77
CA LYS A 326 -21.21 11.10 20.80
C LYS A 326 -20.38 10.15 21.66
N TYR A 327 -19.09 10.07 21.36
CA TYR A 327 -18.12 9.22 22.01
C TYR A 327 -17.21 10.05 22.92
N SER A 328 -16.32 9.40 23.66
CA SER A 328 -15.30 10.09 24.47
C SER A 328 -14.43 11.03 23.64
N GLN A 329 -14.13 10.63 22.41
CA GLN A 329 -13.40 11.42 21.43
C GLN A 329 -13.70 10.94 20.02
N CYS A 330 -13.61 11.85 19.07
CA CYS A 330 -13.84 11.59 17.66
C CYS A 330 -12.72 12.18 16.81
N SER A 331 -12.59 11.63 15.62
CA SER A 331 -11.86 12.24 14.52
C SER A 331 -12.70 13.36 13.90
N PHE A 332 -13.59 12.99 12.97
CA PHE A 332 -14.56 13.89 12.35
C PHE A 332 -15.83 13.12 11.98
N ASN A 333 -16.91 13.86 11.69
CA ASN A 333 -18.24 13.35 11.34
C ASN A 333 -18.82 12.37 12.38
N GLY A 334 -18.58 12.62 13.67
CA GLY A 334 -19.08 11.76 14.74
C GLY A 334 -18.45 10.37 14.78
N VAL A 335 -17.30 10.16 14.13
CA VAL A 335 -16.60 8.88 14.14
C VAL A 335 -15.63 8.82 15.31
N TYR A 336 -15.84 7.85 16.22
CA TYR A 336 -14.91 7.54 17.30
C TYR A 336 -13.49 7.33 16.77
N GLN A 337 -12.50 7.87 17.47
CA GLN A 337 -11.10 7.54 17.25
C GLN A 337 -10.38 7.53 18.60
N PRO A 338 -9.65 6.47 18.96
CA PRO A 338 -8.86 6.47 20.20
C PRO A 338 -7.67 7.43 20.10
N SER A 339 -7.03 7.69 21.22
CA SER A 339 -5.87 8.59 21.29
C SER A 339 -4.74 7.98 20.46
N LEU A 340 -4.06 8.81 19.66
CA LEU A 340 -2.95 8.33 18.83
C LEU A 340 -1.84 7.76 19.74
N GLN A 341 -1.35 6.57 19.39
CA GLN A 341 -0.29 5.88 20.11
C GLN A 341 0.76 5.36 19.12
N GLY A 342 2.04 5.54 19.46
CA GLY A 342 3.17 5.04 18.67
C GLY A 342 3.44 5.81 17.36
N PRO A 343 4.39 5.31 16.55
CA PRO A 343 4.70 5.84 15.23
C PRO A 343 3.64 5.47 14.19
N PHE A 344 3.53 6.24 13.10
CA PHE A 344 2.60 5.98 12.00
C PHE A 344 3.31 5.97 10.64
N GLY A 345 3.03 4.96 9.82
CA GLY A 345 3.43 4.89 8.42
C GLY A 345 2.35 5.43 7.51
N ALA A 346 2.62 6.54 6.82
CA ALA A 346 1.69 7.18 5.88
C ALA A 346 2.09 6.91 4.43
N PHE A 347 1.21 6.28 3.65
CA PHE A 347 1.53 5.78 2.31
C PHE A 347 0.48 6.13 1.25
N SER A 348 0.62 5.56 0.05
CA SER A 348 -0.19 5.92 -1.12
C SER A 348 -0.11 7.43 -1.41
N ALA A 349 -1.24 8.11 -1.55
CA ALA A 349 -1.24 9.53 -1.90
C ALA A 349 -0.63 10.41 -0.80
N TYR A 350 -0.58 9.97 0.47
CA TYR A 350 0.19 10.67 1.49
C TYR A 350 1.64 10.84 1.03
N TYR A 351 2.32 9.73 0.71
CA TYR A 351 3.70 9.76 0.26
C TYR A 351 3.87 10.52 -1.07
N PHE A 352 3.07 10.21 -2.10
CA PHE A 352 3.31 10.80 -3.43
C PHE A 352 3.08 12.32 -3.46
N VAL A 353 2.13 12.83 -2.67
CA VAL A 353 1.88 14.27 -2.58
C VAL A 353 2.95 14.95 -1.75
N THR A 354 3.27 14.44 -0.55
CA THR A 354 4.29 15.08 0.29
C THR A 354 5.68 14.96 -0.32
N SER A 355 6.00 13.86 -1.01
CA SER A 355 7.26 13.70 -1.74
C SER A 355 7.40 14.72 -2.87
N PHE A 356 6.34 14.94 -3.66
CA PHE A 356 6.35 15.96 -4.72
C PHE A 356 6.56 17.37 -4.14
N LEU A 357 5.91 17.66 -3.02
CA LEU A 357 5.99 18.96 -2.34
C LEU A 357 7.25 19.13 -1.46
N ASN A 358 8.11 18.11 -1.38
CA ASN A 358 9.27 18.08 -0.49
C ASN A 358 8.90 18.31 1.01
N LEU A 359 7.85 17.62 1.46
CA LEU A 359 7.25 17.66 2.80
C LEU A 359 7.29 16.30 3.53
N THR A 360 8.12 15.35 3.06
CA THR A 360 8.24 14.02 3.70
C THR A 360 9.05 14.04 5.00
N ASP A 361 9.90 15.03 5.20
CA ASP A 361 10.67 15.20 6.43
C ASP A 361 9.78 15.79 7.52
N THR A 362 9.42 14.96 8.50
CA THR A 362 8.57 15.31 9.65
C THR A 362 9.39 15.72 10.88
N SER A 363 10.73 15.72 10.79
CA SER A 363 11.60 16.23 11.86
C SER A 363 11.62 17.75 11.92
N VAL A 364 11.24 18.42 10.83
CA VAL A 364 11.10 19.88 10.80
C VAL A 364 9.82 20.32 11.52
N PRO A 365 9.80 21.52 12.13
CA PRO A 365 8.59 22.04 12.75
C PRO A 365 7.40 22.07 11.78
N LEU A 366 6.22 21.70 12.26
CA LEU A 366 4.97 21.70 11.48
C LEU A 366 4.68 23.06 10.82
N GLU A 367 5.14 24.15 11.43
CA GLU A 367 5.00 25.49 10.89
C GLU A 367 5.86 25.73 9.63
N ASP A 368 7.01 25.07 9.52
CA ASP A 368 7.85 25.17 8.33
C ASP A 368 7.27 24.33 7.18
N VAL A 369 6.60 23.21 7.49
CA VAL A 369 5.78 22.47 6.52
C VAL A 369 4.67 23.37 5.95
N ARG A 370 3.95 24.11 6.82
CA ARG A 370 2.91 25.08 6.41
C ARG A 370 3.48 26.17 5.49
N LYS A 371 4.62 26.78 5.85
CA LYS A 371 5.25 27.82 5.03
C LYS A 371 5.71 27.32 3.66
N LYS A 372 6.24 26.08 3.59
CA LYS A 372 6.63 25.47 2.30
C LYS A 372 5.40 25.29 1.40
N LEU A 373 4.31 24.77 1.96
CA LEU A 373 3.05 24.61 1.24
C LEU A 373 2.46 25.97 0.80
N GLU A 374 2.51 26.98 1.65
CA GLU A 374 2.07 28.35 1.35
C GLU A 374 2.79 28.94 0.14
N ARG A 375 4.12 28.81 0.09
CA ARG A 375 4.93 29.26 -1.06
C ARG A 375 4.55 28.52 -2.34
N TYR A 376 4.39 27.20 -2.26
CA TYR A 376 3.99 26.40 -3.43
C TYR A 376 2.64 26.87 -3.99
N CYS A 377 1.61 26.96 -3.15
CA CYS A 377 0.28 27.38 -3.57
C CYS A 377 0.21 28.82 -4.08
N ALA A 378 1.02 29.74 -3.54
CA ALA A 378 1.08 31.13 -3.97
C ALA A 378 1.83 31.32 -5.31
N THR A 379 2.55 30.29 -5.79
CA THR A 379 3.28 30.35 -7.06
C THR A 379 2.31 30.31 -8.23
N SER A 380 2.50 31.19 -9.22
CA SER A 380 1.61 31.30 -10.39
C SER A 380 1.55 30.02 -11.21
N TRP A 381 0.40 29.75 -11.83
CA TRP A 381 0.19 28.54 -12.63
C TRP A 381 1.19 28.41 -13.79
N SER A 382 1.49 29.51 -14.49
CA SER A 382 2.46 29.51 -15.58
C SER A 382 3.87 29.11 -15.13
N GLN A 383 4.28 29.57 -13.94
CA GLN A 383 5.57 29.20 -13.36
C GLN A 383 5.60 27.73 -12.94
N ILE A 384 4.55 27.23 -12.28
CA ILE A 384 4.46 25.82 -11.87
C ILE A 384 4.55 24.87 -13.08
N VAL A 385 3.87 25.20 -14.17
CA VAL A 385 3.94 24.40 -15.41
C VAL A 385 5.35 24.43 -16.01
N GLN A 386 6.02 25.58 -15.98
CA GLN A 386 7.40 25.72 -16.47
C GLN A 386 8.42 24.96 -15.62
N GLU A 387 8.25 24.95 -14.31
CA GLU A 387 9.15 24.26 -13.37
C GLU A 387 8.98 22.73 -13.40
N HIS A 388 7.84 22.23 -13.88
CA HIS A 388 7.51 20.80 -13.87
C HIS A 388 7.03 20.24 -15.24
N PRO A 389 7.81 20.38 -16.33
CA PRO A 389 7.36 20.02 -17.68
C PRO A 389 7.08 18.51 -17.88
N GLY A 390 7.62 17.65 -17.01
CA GLY A 390 7.41 16.19 -17.07
C GLY A 390 6.16 15.69 -16.36
N VAL A 391 5.43 16.56 -15.64
CA VAL A 391 4.26 16.17 -14.84
C VAL A 391 3.00 16.57 -15.59
N LYS A 392 2.04 15.65 -15.73
CA LYS A 392 0.77 15.96 -16.41
C LYS A 392 0.03 17.04 -15.63
N GLU A 393 -0.44 18.07 -16.33
CA GLU A 393 -1.12 19.22 -15.72
C GLU A 393 -2.27 18.85 -14.78
N LYS A 394 -3.01 17.79 -15.09
CA LYS A 394 -4.09 17.30 -14.22
C LYS A 394 -3.62 16.95 -12.79
N TYR A 395 -2.38 16.46 -12.64
CA TYR A 395 -1.80 16.17 -11.33
C TYR A 395 -1.18 17.44 -10.72
N LEU A 396 -0.48 18.25 -11.53
CA LEU A 396 0.10 19.52 -11.06
C LEU A 396 -0.94 20.44 -10.46
N ALA A 397 -2.10 20.57 -11.11
CA ALA A 397 -3.19 21.40 -10.62
C ALA A 397 -3.66 20.97 -9.22
N GLU A 398 -3.55 19.69 -8.86
CA GLU A 398 -4.10 19.14 -7.62
C GLU A 398 -3.18 19.24 -6.41
N TYR A 399 -1.89 19.53 -6.55
CA TYR A 399 -0.95 19.41 -5.42
C TYR A 399 -1.16 20.46 -4.34
N CYS A 400 -1.55 21.69 -4.68
CA CYS A 400 -1.87 22.71 -3.68
C CYS A 400 -3.04 22.24 -2.79
N PHE A 401 -4.18 21.90 -3.41
CA PHE A 401 -5.30 21.28 -2.71
C PHE A 401 -4.89 20.03 -1.93
N SER A 402 -4.18 19.08 -2.54
CA SER A 402 -3.87 17.79 -1.93
C SER A 402 -2.96 17.95 -0.71
N GLY A 403 -1.98 18.86 -0.78
CA GLY A 403 -1.12 19.19 0.35
C GLY A 403 -1.90 19.81 1.50
N THR A 404 -2.76 20.80 1.21
CA THR A 404 -3.61 21.42 2.23
C THR A 404 -4.60 20.43 2.83
N TYR A 405 -5.18 19.56 2.00
CA TYR A 405 -6.08 18.50 2.42
C TYR A 405 -5.41 17.50 3.35
N ILE A 406 -4.24 16.98 2.97
CA ILE A 406 -3.44 16.06 3.80
C ILE A 406 -3.12 16.70 5.14
N LEU A 407 -2.63 17.94 5.13
CA LEU A 407 -2.26 18.62 6.36
C LEU A 407 -3.47 18.82 7.28
N THR A 408 -4.61 19.27 6.73
CA THR A 408 -5.86 19.45 7.49
C THR A 408 -6.38 18.12 8.05
N LEU A 409 -6.38 17.06 7.23
CA LEU A 409 -6.81 15.73 7.63
C LEU A 409 -5.94 15.18 8.76
N LEU A 410 -4.61 15.32 8.68
CA LEU A 410 -3.70 14.85 9.71
C LEU A 410 -3.86 15.67 11.00
N THR A 411 -3.83 17.00 10.92
CA THR A 411 -3.74 17.85 12.11
C THR A 411 -5.08 18.11 12.79
N GLU A 412 -6.18 18.12 12.04
CA GLU A 412 -7.52 18.42 12.57
C GLU A 412 -8.46 17.23 12.47
N GLY A 413 -8.32 16.37 11.46
CA GLY A 413 -9.11 15.14 11.34
C GLY A 413 -8.62 14.04 12.28
N TYR A 414 -7.33 13.73 12.25
CA TYR A 414 -6.74 12.65 13.06
C TYR A 414 -6.05 13.15 14.32
N ASN A 415 -5.98 14.47 14.51
CA ASN A 415 -5.43 15.13 15.70
C ASN A 415 -3.91 14.90 15.91
N PHE A 416 -3.13 14.82 14.82
CA PHE A 416 -1.67 14.93 14.90
C PHE A 416 -1.28 16.38 15.24
N THR A 417 -0.89 16.60 16.49
CA THR A 417 -0.48 17.91 17.00
C THR A 417 0.94 18.25 16.54
N SER A 418 1.43 19.45 16.85
CA SER A 418 2.84 19.81 16.62
C SER A 418 3.83 18.86 17.30
N GLU A 419 3.42 18.17 18.36
CA GLU A 419 4.25 17.22 19.11
C GLU A 419 4.21 15.82 18.50
N SER A 420 3.04 15.37 18.01
CA SER A 420 2.88 14.02 17.45
C SER A 420 3.06 13.95 15.93
N TYR A 421 3.10 15.08 15.21
CA TYR A 421 3.31 15.09 13.75
C TYR A 421 4.65 14.45 13.35
N SER A 422 5.69 14.58 14.16
CA SER A 422 6.99 13.94 13.96
C SER A 422 6.96 12.42 14.07
N ASN A 423 5.88 11.84 14.61
CA ASN A 423 5.68 10.38 14.67
C ASN A 423 5.23 9.81 13.31
N ILE A 424 4.91 10.65 12.33
CA ILE A 424 4.53 10.21 10.99
C ILE A 424 5.77 10.00 10.13
N ASN A 425 5.85 8.82 9.52
CA ASN A 425 6.84 8.47 8.51
C ASN A 425 6.13 8.31 7.17
N PHE A 426 6.47 9.12 6.17
CA PHE A 426 5.92 8.98 4.82
C PHE A 426 6.64 7.87 4.04
N ILE A 427 5.93 6.81 3.69
CA ILE A 427 6.50 5.57 3.15
C ILE A 427 6.08 5.38 1.69
N LYS A 428 7.08 5.34 0.78
CA LYS A 428 6.86 4.94 -0.63
C LYS A 428 6.59 3.46 -0.78
N LYS A 429 7.44 2.72 -0.08
CA LYS A 429 7.72 1.30 -0.17
C LYS A 429 8.32 0.95 1.18
N VAL A 430 7.79 -0.06 1.84
CA VAL A 430 8.35 -0.51 3.10
C VAL A 430 9.49 -1.46 2.73
N SER A 431 10.70 -1.22 3.24
CA SER A 431 11.88 -2.06 3.00
C SER A 431 12.54 -2.40 4.34
N ARG A 432 13.05 -3.61 4.48
CA ARG A 432 13.66 -4.07 5.75
C ARG A 432 14.85 -3.19 6.17
N SER A 433 14.85 -2.72 7.41
CA SER A 433 16.02 -2.05 8.01
C SER A 433 17.06 -3.09 8.48
N GLN A 434 18.35 -2.84 8.22
CA GLN A 434 19.43 -3.72 8.70
C GLN A 434 19.69 -3.48 10.19
N SER A 435 19.53 -4.52 11.01
CA SER A 435 20.06 -4.58 12.37
C SER A 435 21.17 -5.64 12.47
N THR A 436 22.20 -5.58 11.60
CA THR A 436 23.54 -6.16 11.81
C THR A 436 24.46 -5.91 10.60
N PRO A 437 25.76 -5.62 10.78
CA PRO A 437 26.69 -5.48 9.67
C PRO A 437 27.06 -6.86 9.14
N SER A 438 26.52 -7.25 7.99
CA SER A 438 27.02 -8.41 7.24
C SER A 438 27.28 -8.01 5.79
N HIS A 439 28.54 -8.18 5.38
CA HIS A 439 29.05 -7.89 4.04
C HIS A 439 28.47 -8.89 3.03
N LEU A 440 27.24 -8.69 2.56
CA LEU A 440 26.69 -9.30 1.35
C LEU A 440 25.56 -8.40 0.84
N GLU A 441 25.79 -7.72 -0.29
CA GLU A 441 24.77 -6.94 -1.01
C GLU A 441 23.70 -7.89 -1.57
N HIS A 442 22.65 -8.16 -0.79
CA HIS A 442 21.39 -8.69 -1.29
C HIS A 442 20.34 -7.59 -1.23
N GLU A 443 19.69 -7.29 -2.36
CA GLU A 443 18.56 -6.37 -2.43
C GLU A 443 17.53 -6.71 -1.34
N HIS A 444 17.22 -5.74 -0.49
CA HIS A 444 16.30 -5.94 0.62
C HIS A 444 14.88 -6.18 0.13
N PRO A 445 14.10 -7.05 0.79
CA PRO A 445 12.71 -7.26 0.42
C PRO A 445 11.90 -5.98 0.65
N VAL A 446 11.01 -5.68 -0.29
CA VAL A 446 10.21 -4.45 -0.32
C VAL A 446 8.75 -4.79 -0.58
N CYS A 447 7.78 -4.23 0.14
CA CYS A 447 6.34 -4.37 -0.16
C CYS A 447 5.63 -3.03 -0.35
N GLN A 448 4.52 -3.07 -1.10
CA GLN A 448 3.50 -2.02 -1.08
C GLN A 448 2.57 -2.19 0.13
N PRO A 449 2.30 -1.11 0.89
CA PRO A 449 1.62 -1.14 2.18
C PRO A 449 0.22 -1.74 2.31
N ILE A 450 -0.45 -2.25 1.26
CA ILE A 450 -1.85 -2.70 1.35
C ILE A 450 -1.97 -4.25 1.29
N ILE A 451 -0.88 -4.95 0.96
CA ILE A 451 -0.99 -6.28 0.33
C ILE A 451 -0.11 -7.36 0.96
N CYS A 452 0.94 -7.00 1.70
CA CYS A 452 1.66 -7.95 2.55
C CYS A 452 0.90 -8.11 3.88
#